data_AF-A0A353MGP1-F1
#
_entry.id   AF-A0A353MGP1-F1
#
_cell.length_a   1.000
_cell.length_b   1.000
_cell.length_c   1.000
_cell.angle_alpha   90.00
_cell.angle_beta   90.00
_cell.angle_gamma   90.00
#
_symmetry.space_group_name_H-M   'P 1'
#
loop_
_entity.id
_entity.type
_entity.pdbx_description
1 polymer ?
#
loop_
_entity_poly.entity_id
_entity_poly.type
_entity_poly.pdbx_seq_one_letter_code
_entity_poly.pdbx_strand_id
1 'polypeptide(L)'
;MQVKLTLSLEKDVIEHAKEFSRRQHKSLSKLVENYLRQITANASDKEAITPLVSDLSGVIKPDAAEKRKADYTDYLAEKYR
;
A
#
# COMPACT_ATOMS: atom_id res chain seq x y z
N MET A 1 -0.11 21.54 -15.73
CA MET A 1 0.63 21.41 -17.00
C MET A 1 1.48 20.15 -16.93
N GLN A 2 1.54 19.34 -18.00
CA GLN A 2 2.38 18.14 -18.03
C GLN A 2 3.71 18.46 -18.74
N VAL A 3 4.82 18.09 -18.12
CA VAL A 3 6.18 18.26 -18.66
C VAL A 3 6.85 16.89 -18.76
N LYS A 4 7.73 16.71 -19.75
CA LYS A 4 8.50 15.46 -19.92
C LYS A 4 9.81 15.57 -19.15
N LEU A 5 10.08 14.58 -18.31
CA LEU A 5 11.36 14.39 -17.61
C LEU A 5 12.08 13.18 -18.24
N THR A 6 13.28 13.39 -18.76
CA THR A 6 14.14 12.32 -19.30
C THR A 6 15.23 11.98 -18.28
N LEU A 7 15.28 10.74 -17.83
CA LEU A 7 16.27 10.23 -16.88
C LEU A 7 17.17 9.21 -17.55
N SER A 8 18.47 9.25 -17.27
CA SER A 8 19.41 8.18 -17.64
C SER A 8 19.48 7.18 -16.50
N LEU A 9 19.18 5.93 -16.78
CA LEU A 9 19.16 4.82 -15.82
C LEU A 9 19.78 3.59 -16.48
N GLU A 10 20.18 2.62 -15.66
CA GLU A 10 20.69 1.34 -16.13
C GLU A 10 19.58 0.57 -16.87
N LYS A 11 19.98 -0.17 -17.91
CA LYS A 11 19.03 -0.85 -18.82
C LYS A 11 18.21 -1.91 -18.09
N ASP A 12 18.85 -2.69 -17.24
CA ASP A 12 18.21 -3.70 -16.41
C ASP A 12 17.17 -3.08 -15.47
N VAL A 13 17.47 -1.94 -14.83
CA VAL A 13 16.51 -1.21 -13.99
C VAL A 13 15.27 -0.79 -14.79
N ILE A 14 15.46 -0.30 -16.02
CA ILE A 14 14.36 0.09 -16.91
C ILE A 14 13.47 -1.12 -17.25
N GLU A 15 14.07 -2.28 -17.53
CA GLU A 15 13.31 -3.48 -17.89
C GLU A 15 12.52 -4.04 -16.70
N HIS A 16 13.12 -4.15 -15.52
CA HIS A 16 12.41 -4.57 -14.31
C HIS A 16 11.26 -3.60 -13.96
N ALA A 17 11.47 -2.30 -14.13
CA ALA A 17 10.44 -1.31 -13.86
C ALA A 17 9.25 -1.42 -14.83
N LYS A 18 9.50 -1.71 -16.12
CA LYS A 18 8.44 -1.97 -17.11
C LYS A 18 7.66 -3.24 -16.79
N GLU A 19 8.35 -4.31 -16.39
CA GLU A 19 7.69 -5.57 -16.01
C GLU A 19 6.78 -5.35 -14.80
N PHE A 20 7.30 -4.68 -13.76
CA PHE A 20 6.52 -4.34 -12.58
C PHE A 20 5.30 -3.48 -12.92
N SER A 21 5.45 -2.46 -13.78
CA SER A 21 4.34 -1.58 -14.14
C SER A 21 3.22 -2.33 -14.88
N ARG A 22 3.57 -3.28 -15.76
CA ARG A 22 2.62 -4.16 -16.44
C ARG A 22 1.86 -5.04 -15.45
N ARG A 23 2.57 -5.67 -14.52
CA ARG A 23 1.97 -6.53 -13.48
C ARG A 23 1.00 -5.75 -12.58
N GLN A 24 1.28 -4.48 -12.32
CA GLN A 24 0.43 -3.61 -11.50
C GLN A 24 -0.66 -2.88 -12.30
N HIS A 25 -0.79 -3.15 -13.61
CA HIS A 25 -1.71 -2.45 -14.52
C HIS A 25 -1.62 -0.91 -14.44
N LYS A 26 -0.41 -0.38 -14.20
CA LYS A 26 -0.14 1.06 -14.07
C LYS A 26 0.97 1.47 -15.04
N SER A 27 0.90 2.70 -15.56
CA SER A 27 1.96 3.21 -16.43
C SER A 27 3.21 3.52 -15.60
N LEU A 28 4.39 3.28 -16.18
CA LEU A 28 5.67 3.56 -15.53
C LEU A 28 5.78 5.05 -15.16
N SER A 29 5.34 5.95 -16.04
CA SER A 29 5.31 7.39 -15.76
C SER A 29 4.46 7.73 -14.53
N LYS A 30 3.33 7.04 -14.33
CA LYS A 30 2.47 7.26 -13.17
C LYS A 30 3.11 6.76 -11.87
N LEU A 31 3.82 5.64 -11.93
CA LEU A 31 4.57 5.12 -10.79
C LEU A 31 5.67 6.10 -10.36
N VAL A 32 6.45 6.60 -11.32
CA VAL A 32 7.53 7.58 -11.05
C VAL A 32 6.95 8.90 -10.54
N GLU A 33 5.87 9.40 -11.15
CA GLU A 33 5.19 10.62 -10.68
C GLU A 33 4.72 10.47 -9.23
N ASN A 34 4.08 9.36 -8.89
CA ASN A 34 3.60 9.10 -7.53
C ASN A 34 4.76 9.01 -6.53
N TYR A 35 5.85 8.35 -6.90
CA TYR A 35 7.04 8.26 -6.05
C TYR A 35 7.65 9.64 -5.79
N LEU A 36 7.84 10.44 -6.85
CA LEU A 36 8.34 11.80 -6.73
C LEU A 36 7.44 12.64 -5.81
N ARG A 37 6.10 12.56 -5.99
CA ARG A 37 5.14 13.24 -5.10
C ARG A 37 5.32 12.83 -3.64
N GLN A 38 5.49 11.54 -3.38
CA GLN A 38 5.65 11.00 -2.03
C GLN A 38 6.93 11.50 -1.36
N ILE A 39 8.06 11.51 -2.06
CA ILE A 39 9.33 11.96 -1.47
C ILE A 39 9.43 13.48 -1.33
N THR A 40 8.68 14.24 -2.15
CA THR A 40 8.60 15.70 -2.03
C THR A 40 7.47 16.19 -1.12
N ALA A 41 6.64 15.29 -0.61
CA ALA A 41 5.61 15.64 0.35
C ALA A 41 6.29 16.08 1.66
N ASN A 42 6.03 17.32 2.09
CA ASN A 42 6.63 17.88 3.29
C ASN A 42 6.27 17.04 4.53
N ALA A 43 7.19 16.97 5.48
CA ALA A 43 7.05 16.24 6.75
C ALA A 43 5.92 16.75 7.67
N SER A 44 5.15 17.78 7.28
CA SER A 44 3.98 18.26 8.01
C SER A 44 2.75 17.35 7.85
N ASP A 45 2.75 16.44 6.87
CA ASP A 45 1.68 15.44 6.66
C ASP A 45 1.98 14.09 7.32
N LYS A 46 2.81 14.07 8.36
CA LYS A 46 3.21 12.83 9.08
C LYS A 46 2.04 12.09 9.75
N GLU A 47 0.87 12.70 9.84
CA GLU A 47 -0.34 12.11 10.46
C GLU A 47 -1.43 11.73 9.45
N ALA A 48 -1.19 11.92 8.14
CA ALA A 48 -2.15 11.48 7.14
C ALA A 48 -2.07 9.95 6.99
N ILE A 49 -3.05 9.25 7.57
CA ILE A 49 -3.29 7.83 7.29
C ILE A 49 -3.31 7.66 5.77
N THR A 50 -2.43 6.80 5.24
CA THR A 50 -2.38 6.60 3.78
C THR A 50 -3.76 6.14 3.28
N PRO A 51 -4.19 6.51 2.06
CA PRO A 51 -5.52 6.16 1.57
C PRO A 51 -5.82 4.66 1.67
N LEU A 52 -4.82 3.82 1.39
CA LEU A 52 -4.94 2.37 1.55
C LEU A 52 -5.17 1.95 3.00
N VAL A 53 -4.43 2.52 3.95
CA VAL A 53 -4.63 2.23 5.37
C VAL A 53 -5.99 2.74 5.84
N SER A 54 -6.44 3.90 5.36
CA SER A 54 -7.77 4.44 5.65
C SER A 54 -8.88 3.52 5.15
N ASP A 55 -8.76 3.02 3.92
CA ASP A 55 -9.72 2.10 3.32
C ASP A 55 -9.79 0.77 4.08
N LEU A 56 -8.66 0.33 4.67
CA LEU A 56 -8.58 -0.88 5.49
C LEU A 56 -9.02 -0.64 6.94
N SER A 57 -8.75 0.55 7.49
CA SER A 57 -9.05 0.94 8.87
C SER A 57 -10.53 1.35 8.99
N GLY A 58 -11.38 0.37 9.22
CA GLY A 58 -12.83 0.57 9.32
C GLY A 58 -13.64 -0.61 8.80
N VAL A 59 -13.00 -1.50 8.02
CA VAL A 59 -13.59 -2.77 7.56
C VAL A 59 -13.92 -3.70 8.72
N ILE A 60 -13.11 -3.66 9.78
CA ILE A 60 -13.30 -4.48 10.98
C ILE A 60 -13.76 -3.57 12.12
N LYS A 61 -14.99 -3.75 12.59
CA LYS A 61 -15.50 -3.06 13.78
C LYS A 61 -14.79 -3.59 15.03
N PRO A 62 -14.37 -2.74 15.99
CA PRO A 62 -13.68 -3.16 17.21
C PRO A 62 -14.45 -4.25 17.97
N ASP A 63 -15.76 -4.06 18.18
CA ASP A 63 -16.62 -5.01 18.91
C ASP A 63 -16.68 -6.40 18.24
N ALA A 64 -16.64 -6.44 16.90
CA ALA A 64 -16.64 -7.69 16.14
C ALA A 64 -15.28 -8.40 16.23
N ALA A 65 -14.17 -7.66 16.38
CA ALA A 65 -12.84 -8.22 16.57
C ALA A 65 -12.68 -8.85 17.96
N GLU A 66 -13.19 -8.19 19.00
CA GLU A 66 -13.16 -8.71 20.38
C GLU A 66 -13.98 -9.99 20.51
N LYS A 67 -15.19 -10.01 19.96
CA LYS A 67 -16.04 -11.20 19.94
C LYS A 67 -15.38 -12.36 19.19
N ARG A 68 -14.82 -12.10 18.00
CA ARG A 68 -14.11 -13.13 17.22
C ARG A 68 -12.90 -13.70 17.96
N LYS A 69 -12.19 -12.89 18.76
CA LYS A 69 -11.07 -13.35 19.58
C LYS A 69 -11.53 -14.29 20.70
N ALA A 70 -12.65 -13.97 21.36
CA ALA A 70 -13.25 -14.85 22.36
C ALA A 70 -13.70 -16.18 21.74
N ASP A 71 -14.49 -16.12 20.66
CA ASP A 71 -14.97 -17.30 19.93
C ASP A 71 -13.81 -18.20 19.46
N TYR A 72 -12.71 -17.60 19.00
CA TYR A 72 -11.52 -18.35 18.58
C TYR A 72 -10.78 -19.00 19.76
N THR A 73 -10.74 -18.33 20.91
CA THR A 73 -10.12 -18.87 22.14
C THR A 73 -10.91 -20.06 22.65
N ASP A 74 -12.24 -19.97 22.65
CA ASP A 74 -13.15 -21.05 23.06
C ASP A 74 -13.02 -22.26 22.11
N TYR A 75 -12.98 -22.00 20.80
CA TYR A 75 -12.74 -23.04 19.79
C TYR A 75 -11.41 -23.78 20.03
N LEU A 76 -10.32 -23.06 20.31
CA LEU A 76 -9.03 -23.69 20.58
C LEU A 76 -9.06 -24.50 21.89
N ALA A 77 -9.72 -23.97 22.93
CA ALA A 77 -9.88 -24.67 24.20
C ALA A 77 -10.67 -25.97 24.05
N GLU A 78 -11.70 -26.00 23.20
CA GLU A 78 -12.46 -27.22 22.89
C GLU A 78 -11.67 -28.20 22.01
N LYS A 79 -10.95 -27.69 21.00
CA LYS A 79 -10.18 -28.51 20.06
C LYS A 79 -9.04 -29.30 20.72
N TYR A 80 -8.38 -28.70 21.71
CA TYR A 80 -7.23 -29.30 22.41
C TYR A 80 -7.61 -29.85 23.81
N ARG A 81 -8.90 -30.09 24.04
CA ARG A 81 -9.41 -30.81 25.21
C ARG A 81 -9.37 -32.32 24.97
#